data_AF-A0A255XP27-F1
#
_entry.id   AF-A0A255XP27-F1
#
_cell.length_a   1.000
_cell.length_b   1.000
_cell.length_c   1.000
_cell.angle_alpha   90.00
_cell.angle_beta   90.00
_cell.angle_gamma   90.00
#
_symmetry.space_group_name_H-M   'P 1'
#
loop_
_entity.id
_entity.type
_entity.pdbx_description
1 polymer ?
#
loop_
_entity_poly.entity_id
_entity_poly.type
_entity_poly.pdbx_seq_one_letter_code
_entity_poly.pdbx_strand_id
1 'polypeptide(L)'
;MDKQFLERFSLSVQISALTAVIILVCSFATIGLLNLRLSERLEARIGERLSGLAHEMAERLDQDMFDVYSQVQTFARLDPYVAESSAREAKRRQWMADLQRSFPRYAWIGFARPDGIIEASTGKMLEGQSVAERPWFKAALKGPFAGDLHEALLLNRLLRPDGGEPLRFVDVAAPIYDTRGTLVGVIGVHLYWSWAEQMRKALLVPQRIFPGTDIRVLDGTGRVLLGPNIGEAMDHLPAVQAALRGETGARRETVESSEWLVGYDSANGYRDYPGLGWRVLTMTPMEIAYAPIREIEGGLLLLGTIAALIGSGISYLVARRLTAPLNRLAEDARRSSDRPETAFLSRSGGSREVVRLSQALRALVRRIGTYEQDLATVSAEASALAEHNSVLKEMAQTDPLTGLLNRRGFFEAVEARFVGKPQTDLSVLVLDIDRFKAINDTHGHGVGDTVIQAVARLCRQQCREGDLVARFGGEEFVLLLPGCPGPAAVAFAGRLRQRIADQRIETQTSPIGVTVSIGVAWGQDISEGLNEAIDRADRALYRAKVNGRNRVEARLPSPAA
;
A
#
# COMPACT_ATOMS: atom_id res chain seq x y z
N MET A 1 4.63 -3.44 -0.66
CA MET A 1 4.43 -2.77 0.65
C MET A 1 4.29 -3.87 1.69
N ASP A 2 5.22 -3.95 2.63
CA ASP A 2 5.34 -5.05 3.58
C ASP A 2 4.14 -5.07 4.55
N LYS A 3 3.48 -6.23 4.74
CA LYS A 3 2.27 -6.32 5.58
C LYS A 3 2.53 -5.86 7.03
N GLN A 4 3.76 -6.06 7.52
CA GLN A 4 4.20 -5.64 8.86
C GLN A 4 4.31 -4.11 9.03
N PHE A 5 4.45 -3.34 7.95
CA PHE A 5 4.52 -1.87 8.03
C PHE A 5 3.14 -1.24 8.26
N LEU A 6 2.09 -1.83 7.67
CA LEU A 6 0.71 -1.35 7.80
C LEU A 6 0.18 -1.52 9.23
N GLU A 7 0.50 -2.63 9.89
CA GLU A 7 0.01 -2.95 11.24
C GLU A 7 0.46 -1.97 12.35
N ARG A 8 1.48 -1.14 12.10
CA ARG A 8 1.96 -0.13 13.06
C ARG A 8 1.12 1.14 13.10
N PHE A 9 0.32 1.41 12.07
CA PHE A 9 -0.42 2.67 11.94
C PHE A 9 -1.92 2.46 12.12
N SER A 10 -2.60 3.44 12.71
CA SER A 10 -4.07 3.39 12.83
C SER A 10 -4.72 3.39 11.44
N LEU A 11 -5.88 2.74 11.33
CA LEU A 11 -6.66 2.68 10.09
C LEU A 11 -6.92 4.09 9.51
N SER A 12 -7.10 5.10 10.37
CA SER A 12 -7.27 6.49 9.93
C SER A 12 -6.05 7.10 9.27
N VAL A 13 -4.84 6.73 9.69
CA VAL A 13 -3.58 7.17 9.07
C VAL A 13 -3.40 6.46 7.73
N GLN A 14 -3.71 5.16 7.65
CA GLN A 14 -3.65 4.40 6.40
C GLN A 14 -4.60 4.95 5.33
N ILE A 15 -5.87 5.21 5.69
CA ILE A 15 -6.87 5.77 4.77
C ILE A 15 -6.46 7.17 4.31
N SER A 16 -5.96 8.00 5.23
CA SER A 16 -5.49 9.35 4.91
C SER A 16 -4.29 9.35 3.96
N ALA A 17 -3.30 8.48 4.21
CA ALA A 17 -2.13 8.31 3.34
C ALA A 17 -2.53 7.80 1.95
N LEU A 18 -3.41 6.81 1.87
CA LEU A 18 -3.93 6.30 0.59
C LEU A 18 -4.65 7.41 -0.19
N THR A 19 -5.45 8.24 0.49
CA THR A 19 -6.14 9.37 -0.13
C THR A 19 -5.15 10.38 -0.71
N ALA A 20 -4.09 10.71 0.04
CA ALA A 20 -3.03 11.61 -0.43
C ALA A 20 -2.34 11.07 -1.68
N VAL A 21 -1.99 9.77 -1.67
CA VAL A 21 -1.35 9.10 -2.82
C VAL A 21 -2.25 9.13 -4.05
N ILE A 22 -3.55 8.83 -3.90
CA ILE A 22 -4.50 8.86 -5.02
C ILE A 22 -4.60 10.27 -5.61
N ILE A 23 -4.72 11.31 -4.78
CA ILE A 23 -4.79 12.71 -5.25
C ILE A 23 -3.52 13.10 -6.00
N LEU A 24 -2.34 12.75 -5.46
CA LEU A 24 -1.07 13.02 -6.11
C LEU A 24 -0.96 12.29 -7.45
N VAL A 25 -1.29 10.99 -7.51
CA VAL A 25 -1.26 10.21 -8.75
C VAL A 25 -2.20 10.80 -9.80
N CYS A 26 -3.42 11.17 -9.42
CA CYS A 26 -4.36 11.83 -10.33
C CYS A 26 -3.84 13.20 -10.80
N SER A 27 -3.19 13.97 -9.93
CA SER A 27 -2.59 15.26 -10.27
C SER A 27 -1.45 15.08 -11.28
N PHE A 28 -0.53 14.15 -11.04
CA PHE A 28 0.55 13.81 -11.97
C PHE A 28 0.01 13.30 -13.31
N ALA A 29 -1.00 12.43 -13.31
CA ALA A 29 -1.62 11.92 -14.53
C ALA A 29 -2.28 13.05 -15.35
N THR A 30 -2.94 13.99 -14.68
CA THR A 30 -3.57 15.15 -15.33
C THR A 30 -2.52 16.08 -15.93
N ILE A 31 -1.42 16.35 -15.21
CA ILE A 31 -0.30 17.15 -15.72
C ILE A 31 0.33 16.47 -16.95
N GLY A 32 0.61 15.16 -16.88
CA GLY A 32 1.15 14.41 -18.01
C GLY A 32 0.24 14.44 -19.24
N LEU A 33 -1.07 14.24 -19.05
CA LEU A 33 -2.06 14.31 -20.14
C LEU A 33 -2.15 15.72 -20.74
N LEU A 34 -2.12 16.74 -19.88
CA LEU A 34 -2.14 18.14 -20.30
C LEU A 34 -0.90 18.48 -21.13
N ASN A 35 0.29 18.05 -20.69
CA ASN A 35 1.55 18.27 -21.39
C ASN A 35 1.58 17.64 -22.79
N LEU A 36 1.07 16.41 -22.92
CA LEU A 36 0.98 15.74 -24.23
C LEU A 36 0.11 16.55 -25.21
N ARG A 37 -1.00 17.13 -24.75
CA ARG A 37 -1.93 17.90 -25.61
C ARG A 37 -1.50 19.35 -25.84
N LEU A 38 -0.90 19.98 -24.84
CA LEU A 38 -0.49 21.39 -24.93
C LEU A 38 0.78 21.55 -25.75
N SER A 39 1.72 20.61 -25.69
CA SER A 39 3.02 20.76 -26.35
C SER A 39 2.90 20.89 -27.87
N GLU A 40 2.11 20.03 -28.52
CA GLU A 40 1.90 20.10 -29.98
C GLU A 40 1.19 21.39 -30.41
N ARG A 41 0.13 21.78 -29.68
CA ARG A 41 -0.62 23.01 -29.96
C ARG A 41 0.22 24.26 -29.73
N LEU A 42 1.06 24.22 -28.71
CA LEU A 42 1.96 25.32 -28.40
C LEU A 42 3.02 25.44 -29.50
N GLU A 43 3.68 24.34 -29.87
CA GLU A 43 4.68 24.33 -30.95
C GLU A 43 4.10 24.87 -32.26
N ALA A 44 2.90 24.43 -32.65
CA ALA A 44 2.22 24.95 -33.83
C ALA A 44 1.94 26.47 -33.73
N ARG A 45 1.44 26.95 -32.58
CA ARG A 45 1.12 28.37 -32.39
C ARG A 45 2.36 29.26 -32.31
N ILE A 46 3.44 28.77 -31.69
CA ILE A 46 4.73 29.47 -31.69
C ILE A 46 5.30 29.48 -33.11
N GLY A 47 5.22 28.35 -33.80
CA GLY A 47 5.64 28.21 -35.19
C GLY A 47 4.93 29.18 -36.13
N GLU A 48 3.60 29.27 -36.06
CA GLU A 48 2.82 30.26 -36.84
C GLU A 48 3.27 31.69 -36.58
N ARG A 49 3.55 32.06 -35.32
CA ARG A 49 4.06 33.40 -34.99
C ARG A 49 5.46 33.64 -35.54
N LEU A 50 6.37 32.67 -35.42
CA LEU A 50 7.72 32.77 -35.95
C LEU A 50 7.70 32.88 -37.47
N SER A 51 6.94 32.02 -38.14
CA SER A 51 6.73 32.07 -39.59
C SER A 51 6.13 33.42 -40.03
N GLY A 52 5.14 33.94 -39.30
CA GLY A 52 4.57 35.26 -39.56
C GLY A 52 5.57 36.41 -39.41
N LEU A 53 6.50 36.33 -38.45
CA LEU A 53 7.59 37.31 -38.30
C LEU A 53 8.63 37.19 -39.44
N ALA A 54 8.94 35.97 -39.87
CA ALA A 54 9.81 35.72 -41.03
C ALA A 54 9.20 36.35 -42.28
N HIS A 55 7.90 36.13 -42.48
CA HIS A 55 7.11 36.69 -43.56
C HIS A 55 7.07 38.22 -43.53
N GLU A 56 6.76 38.82 -42.37
CA GLU A 56 6.74 40.29 -42.24
C GLU A 56 8.11 40.92 -42.56
N MET A 57 9.20 40.30 -42.12
CA MET A 57 10.55 40.75 -42.46
C MET A 57 10.84 40.58 -43.96
N ALA A 58 10.52 39.43 -44.56
CA ALA A 58 10.74 39.16 -45.97
C ALA A 58 9.96 40.15 -46.87
N GLU A 59 8.67 40.35 -46.59
CA GLU A 59 7.84 41.31 -47.33
C GLU A 59 8.37 42.75 -47.20
N ARG A 60 8.75 43.17 -45.98
CA ARG A 60 9.30 44.51 -45.78
C ARG A 60 10.64 44.71 -46.50
N LEU A 61 11.52 43.70 -46.49
CA LEU A 61 12.77 43.73 -47.24
C LEU A 61 12.51 43.89 -48.75
N ASP A 62 11.58 43.12 -49.31
CA ASP A 62 11.23 43.21 -50.72
C ASP A 62 10.55 44.53 -51.08
N GLN A 63 9.69 45.07 -50.22
CA GLN A 63 9.04 46.37 -50.43
C GLN A 63 10.05 47.52 -50.38
N ASP A 64 10.93 47.57 -49.37
CA ASP A 64 11.97 48.59 -49.27
C ASP A 64 12.94 48.51 -50.46
N MET A 65 13.29 47.30 -50.90
CA MET A 65 14.13 47.10 -52.08
C MET A 65 13.41 47.50 -53.37
N PHE A 66 12.12 47.21 -53.51
CA PHE A 66 11.31 47.67 -54.63
C PHE A 66 11.23 49.20 -54.70
N ASP A 67 11.07 49.86 -53.56
CA ASP A 67 11.04 51.32 -53.49
C ASP A 67 12.35 51.92 -53.99
N VAL A 68 13.49 51.38 -53.53
CA VAL A 68 14.81 51.78 -53.99
C VAL A 68 15.00 51.48 -55.48
N TYR A 69 14.65 50.28 -55.91
CA TYR A 69 14.78 49.82 -57.29
C TYR A 69 13.98 50.70 -58.26
N SER A 70 12.77 51.07 -57.87
CA SER A 70 11.89 51.97 -58.64
C SER A 70 12.37 53.41 -58.60
N GLN A 71 12.88 53.88 -57.45
CA GLN A 71 13.46 55.22 -57.31
C GLN A 71 14.69 55.40 -58.20
N VAL A 72 15.62 54.45 -58.22
CA VAL A 72 16.84 54.52 -59.05
C VAL A 72 16.49 54.53 -60.54
N GLN A 73 15.52 53.72 -60.97
CA GLN A 73 15.00 53.79 -62.34
C GLN A 73 14.37 55.14 -62.66
N THR A 74 13.64 55.72 -61.71
CA THR A 74 13.05 57.06 -61.86
C THR A 74 14.14 58.12 -61.96
N PHE A 75 15.18 58.06 -61.13
CA PHE A 75 16.34 58.95 -61.21
C PHE A 75 17.06 58.80 -62.55
N ALA A 76 17.22 57.59 -63.06
CA ALA A 76 17.82 57.34 -64.37
C ALA A 76 17.03 58.02 -65.51
N ARG A 77 15.69 58.09 -65.40
CA ARG A 77 14.82 58.77 -66.38
C ARG A 77 14.76 60.28 -66.19
N LEU A 78 14.93 60.75 -64.95
CA LEU A 78 14.89 62.16 -64.57
C LEU A 78 16.28 62.81 -64.51
N ASP A 79 17.36 62.11 -64.89
CA ASP A 79 18.70 62.70 -64.95
C ASP A 79 18.61 64.01 -65.74
N PRO A 80 18.88 65.15 -65.08
CA PRO A 80 18.39 66.42 -65.57
C PRO A 80 18.99 66.86 -66.91
N TYR A 81 19.98 66.15 -67.49
CA TYR A 81 20.63 66.59 -68.72
C TYR A 81 21.11 65.47 -69.65
N VAL A 82 20.18 65.04 -70.51
CA VAL A 82 20.43 64.52 -71.86
C VAL A 82 20.99 65.60 -72.83
N ALA A 83 20.95 66.89 -72.47
CA ALA A 83 21.39 67.99 -73.34
C ALA A 83 22.83 68.50 -73.06
N GLU A 84 23.57 68.74 -74.15
CA GLU A 84 24.98 69.17 -74.22
C GLU A 84 25.27 70.49 -73.50
N SER A 85 26.13 70.47 -72.49
CA SER A 85 26.62 71.66 -71.78
C SER A 85 27.98 71.37 -71.13
N SER A 86 28.90 72.35 -71.17
CA SER A 86 30.24 72.29 -70.59
C SER A 86 30.29 72.18 -69.05
N ALA A 87 29.14 72.27 -68.36
CA ALA A 87 29.02 72.13 -66.90
C ALA A 87 28.29 70.84 -66.46
N ARG A 88 28.22 69.82 -67.34
CA ARG A 88 27.44 68.59 -67.14
C ARG A 88 27.83 67.83 -65.86
N GLU A 89 29.12 67.63 -65.63
CA GLU A 89 29.64 66.88 -64.47
C GLU A 89 29.29 67.57 -63.15
N ALA A 90 29.46 68.90 -63.08
CA ALA A 90 29.19 69.67 -61.87
C ALA A 90 27.68 69.68 -61.52
N LYS A 91 26.80 69.83 -62.52
CA LYS A 91 25.35 69.76 -62.31
C LYS A 91 24.89 68.37 -61.88
N ARG A 92 25.39 67.32 -62.53
CA ARG A 92 25.06 65.93 -62.17
C ARG A 92 25.51 65.62 -60.74
N ARG A 93 26.72 66.05 -60.37
CA ARG A 93 27.24 65.93 -59.00
C ARG A 93 26.33 66.61 -57.98
N GLN A 94 25.90 67.84 -58.26
CA GLN A 94 25.00 68.57 -57.36
C GLN A 94 23.64 67.87 -57.21
N TRP A 95 23.05 67.42 -58.32
CA TRP A 95 21.79 66.68 -58.30
C TRP A 95 21.89 65.38 -57.49
N MET A 96 22.95 64.59 -57.69
CA MET A 96 23.18 63.38 -56.88
C MET A 96 23.43 63.71 -55.40
N ALA A 97 24.11 64.82 -55.09
CA ALA A 97 24.29 65.26 -53.71
C ALA A 97 22.94 65.66 -53.05
N ASP A 98 22.05 66.30 -53.79
CA ASP A 98 20.71 66.66 -53.31
C ASP A 98 19.81 65.43 -53.13
N LEU A 99 19.93 64.43 -54.01
CA LEU A 99 19.31 63.11 -53.83
C LEU A 99 19.83 62.42 -52.57
N GLN A 100 21.15 62.37 -52.35
CA GLN A 100 21.72 61.73 -51.18
C GLN A 100 21.28 62.42 -49.86
N ARG A 101 21.16 63.75 -49.86
CA ARG A 101 20.61 64.49 -48.71
C ARG A 101 19.14 64.16 -48.44
N SER A 102 18.35 63.98 -49.51
CA SER A 102 16.92 63.65 -49.40
C SER A 102 16.68 62.20 -48.97
N PHE A 103 17.63 61.30 -49.28
CA PHE A 103 17.55 59.88 -49.00
C PHE A 103 18.79 59.39 -48.24
N PRO A 104 18.84 59.57 -46.90
CA PRO A 104 20.02 59.26 -46.08
C PRO A 104 20.47 57.79 -46.09
N ARG A 105 19.62 56.87 -46.60
CA ARG A 105 19.97 55.44 -46.77
C ARG A 105 21.01 55.18 -47.87
N TYR A 106 21.22 56.15 -48.77
CA TYR A 106 22.22 56.06 -49.84
C TYR A 106 23.61 56.44 -49.34
N ALA A 107 24.51 55.47 -49.33
CA ALA A 107 25.92 55.66 -48.98
C ALA A 107 26.69 56.37 -50.09
N TRP A 108 26.38 56.04 -51.34
CA TRP A 108 27.02 56.61 -52.52
C TRP A 108 26.09 56.56 -53.72
N ILE A 109 26.15 57.61 -54.54
CA ILE A 109 25.46 57.68 -55.83
C ILE A 109 26.52 58.11 -56.85
N GLY A 110 26.61 57.40 -57.96
CA GLY A 110 27.55 57.73 -59.01
C GLY A 110 27.02 57.42 -60.40
N PHE A 111 27.56 58.14 -61.37
CA PHE A 111 27.29 57.97 -62.78
C PHE A 111 28.57 57.50 -63.48
N ALA A 112 28.48 56.35 -64.14
CA ALA A 112 29.53 55.80 -64.97
C ALA A 112 29.14 55.92 -66.44
N ARG A 113 30.10 56.37 -67.26
CA ARG A 113 29.98 56.37 -68.72
C ARG A 113 29.91 54.94 -69.28
N PRO A 114 29.53 54.75 -70.55
CA PRO A 114 29.46 53.41 -71.16
C PRO A 114 30.82 52.69 -71.22
N ASP A 115 31.93 53.44 -71.14
CA ASP A 115 33.30 52.91 -71.00
C ASP A 115 33.62 52.37 -69.59
N GLY A 116 32.70 52.54 -68.63
CA GLY A 116 32.83 52.12 -67.25
C GLY A 116 33.64 53.08 -66.38
N ILE A 117 33.97 54.29 -66.84
CA ILE A 117 34.63 55.30 -66.01
C ILE A 117 33.59 56.16 -65.28
N ILE A 118 33.77 56.33 -63.97
CA ILE A 118 32.91 57.22 -63.16
C ILE A 118 33.20 58.67 -63.53
N GLU A 119 32.20 59.35 -64.09
CA GLU A 119 32.30 60.76 -64.50
C GLU A 119 31.86 61.72 -63.38
N ALA A 120 30.86 61.34 -62.58
CA ALA A 120 30.41 62.14 -61.45
C ALA A 120 29.92 61.25 -60.32
N SER A 121 30.13 61.68 -59.08
CA SER A 121 29.65 60.95 -57.90
C SER A 121 29.48 61.84 -56.67
N THR A 122 28.71 61.37 -55.69
CA THR A 122 28.57 62.08 -54.42
C THR A 122 29.92 62.19 -53.70
N GLY A 123 30.23 63.38 -53.20
CA GLY A 123 31.50 63.66 -52.52
C GLY A 123 32.75 63.51 -53.40
N LYS A 124 32.62 63.48 -54.73
CA LYS A 124 33.70 63.16 -55.69
C LYS A 124 34.35 61.79 -55.45
N MET A 125 33.65 60.89 -54.77
CA MET A 125 34.18 59.58 -54.42
C MET A 125 34.29 58.70 -55.67
N LEU A 126 35.47 58.16 -55.94
CA LEU A 126 35.75 57.26 -57.07
C LEU A 126 35.63 57.92 -58.46
N GLU A 127 35.56 59.25 -58.59
CA GLU A 127 35.59 59.91 -59.91
C GLU A 127 36.91 59.57 -60.64
N GLY A 128 36.80 59.24 -61.93
CA GLY A 128 37.92 58.80 -62.76
C GLY A 128 38.33 57.32 -62.58
N GLN A 129 37.77 56.60 -61.61
CA GLN A 129 38.01 55.17 -61.43
C GLN A 129 37.16 54.33 -62.39
N SER A 130 37.68 53.16 -62.78
CA SER A 130 36.95 52.20 -63.61
C SER A 130 36.10 51.24 -62.78
N VAL A 131 34.85 51.09 -63.19
CA VAL A 131 33.86 50.12 -62.68
C VAL A 131 33.42 49.13 -63.76
N ALA A 132 34.10 49.09 -64.91
CA ALA A 132 33.74 48.22 -66.04
C ALA A 132 33.60 46.74 -65.66
N GLU A 133 34.41 46.25 -64.71
CA GLU A 133 34.37 44.87 -64.23
C GLU A 133 33.37 44.61 -63.09
N ARG A 134 32.73 45.66 -62.55
CA ARG A 134 31.82 45.52 -61.41
C ARG A 134 30.52 44.82 -61.83
N PRO A 135 30.01 43.87 -61.03
CA PRO A 135 28.78 43.14 -61.36
C PRO A 135 27.59 44.07 -61.62
N TRP A 136 27.41 45.09 -60.76
CA TRP A 136 26.31 46.04 -60.91
C TRP A 136 26.36 46.82 -62.22
N PHE A 137 27.54 47.21 -62.69
CA PHE A 137 27.71 47.95 -63.92
C PHE A 137 27.42 47.06 -65.13
N LYS A 138 28.06 45.88 -65.20
CA LYS A 138 27.86 44.91 -66.29
C LYS A 138 26.40 44.46 -66.43
N ALA A 139 25.71 44.29 -65.30
CA ALA A 139 24.30 43.95 -65.30
C ALA A 139 23.43 45.15 -65.72
N ALA A 140 23.72 46.34 -65.20
CA ALA A 140 22.96 47.55 -65.49
C ALA A 140 23.00 47.97 -66.98
N LEU A 141 24.06 47.62 -67.71
CA LEU A 141 24.12 47.82 -69.17
C LEU A 141 23.01 47.08 -69.93
N LYS A 142 22.46 46.00 -69.37
CA LYS A 142 21.39 45.19 -70.00
C LYS A 142 19.98 45.59 -69.55
N GLY A 143 19.86 46.28 -68.42
CA GLY A 143 18.59 46.63 -67.78
C GLY A 143 18.81 46.95 -66.31
N PRO A 144 17.79 47.43 -65.57
CA PRO A 144 17.96 47.73 -64.16
C PRO A 144 18.40 46.51 -63.36
N PHE A 145 19.23 46.71 -62.34
CA PHE A 145 19.87 45.65 -61.57
C PHE A 145 19.82 45.97 -60.08
N ALA A 146 19.63 44.92 -59.28
CA ALA A 146 19.87 44.92 -57.84
C ALA A 146 20.88 43.81 -57.52
N GLY A 147 21.92 44.14 -56.75
CA GLY A 147 22.98 43.24 -56.35
C GLY A 147 22.92 42.91 -54.87
N ASP A 148 23.29 41.68 -54.52
CA ASP A 148 23.27 41.17 -53.14
C ASP A 148 24.27 41.90 -52.24
N LEU A 149 24.15 41.71 -50.92
CA LEU A 149 24.98 42.30 -49.89
C LEU A 149 26.45 41.93 -50.08
N HIS A 150 27.33 42.93 -50.20
CA HIS A 150 28.77 42.71 -50.29
C HIS A 150 29.57 43.86 -49.70
N GLU A 151 30.86 43.63 -49.53
CA GLU A 151 31.81 44.67 -49.14
C GLU A 151 32.26 45.47 -50.37
N ALA A 152 32.00 46.78 -50.37
CA ALA A 152 32.45 47.65 -51.45
C ALA A 152 33.92 48.02 -51.23
N LEU A 153 34.87 47.17 -51.63
CA LEU A 153 36.32 47.31 -51.35
C LEU A 153 36.92 48.69 -51.66
N LEU A 154 36.47 49.36 -52.74
CA LEU A 154 36.96 50.69 -53.12
C LEU A 154 36.33 51.80 -52.26
N LEU A 155 35.02 51.72 -52.04
CA LEU A 155 34.28 52.72 -51.29
C LEU A 155 34.56 52.63 -49.79
N ASN A 156 34.75 51.42 -49.27
CA ASN A 156 35.03 51.17 -47.86
C ASN A 156 36.34 51.85 -47.41
N ARG A 157 37.38 51.87 -48.27
CA ARG A 157 38.63 52.63 -48.01
C ARG A 157 38.42 54.14 -47.89
N LEU A 158 37.41 54.69 -48.58
CA LEU A 158 37.11 56.12 -48.57
C LEU A 158 36.17 56.51 -47.43
N LEU A 159 35.18 55.66 -47.12
CA LEU A 159 34.19 55.91 -46.07
C LEU A 159 34.68 55.55 -44.67
N ARG A 160 35.65 54.63 -44.55
CA ARG A 160 36.31 54.28 -43.29
C ARG A 160 37.84 54.27 -43.45
N PRO A 161 38.48 55.44 -43.38
CA PRO A 161 39.94 55.54 -43.37
C PRO A 161 40.56 54.85 -42.15
N ASP A 162 39.82 54.77 -41.04
CA ASP A 162 40.30 54.33 -39.72
C ASP A 162 40.34 52.80 -39.54
N GLY A 163 39.91 52.01 -40.53
CA GLY A 163 40.08 50.55 -40.53
C GLY A 163 39.14 49.74 -39.61
N GLY A 164 37.98 50.30 -39.22
CA GLY A 164 36.94 49.55 -38.48
C GLY A 164 36.27 48.44 -39.31
N GLU A 165 35.26 47.77 -38.73
CA GLU A 165 34.51 46.70 -39.43
C GLU A 165 34.04 47.15 -40.83
N PRO A 166 34.19 46.29 -41.86
CA PRO A 166 33.89 46.64 -43.23
C PRO A 166 32.41 46.96 -43.41
N LEU A 167 32.14 48.12 -44.02
CA LEU A 167 30.77 48.50 -44.37
C LEU A 167 30.26 47.59 -45.50
N ARG A 168 29.03 47.14 -45.34
CA ARG A 168 28.34 46.29 -46.31
C ARG A 168 27.26 47.07 -47.03
N PHE A 169 27.16 46.82 -48.32
CA PHE A 169 26.29 47.56 -49.20
C PHE A 169 25.44 46.62 -50.06
N VAL A 170 24.24 47.09 -50.36
CA VAL A 170 23.39 46.55 -51.40
C VAL A 170 23.47 47.51 -52.58
N ASP A 171 23.57 46.97 -53.79
CA ASP A 171 23.77 47.79 -54.99
C ASP A 171 22.49 47.84 -55.80
N VAL A 172 22.13 49.03 -56.26
CA VAL A 172 21.06 49.19 -57.24
C VAL A 172 21.56 50.08 -58.35
N ALA A 173 21.39 49.64 -59.58
CA ALA A 173 21.89 50.35 -60.75
C ALA A 173 20.88 50.33 -61.89
N ALA A 174 20.85 51.40 -62.68
CA ALA A 174 19.96 51.50 -63.83
C ALA A 174 20.66 52.19 -65.01
N PRO A 175 20.38 51.75 -66.25
CA PRO A 175 20.88 52.42 -67.45
C PRO A 175 20.16 53.76 -67.66
N ILE A 176 20.91 54.75 -68.12
CA ILE A 176 20.41 56.06 -68.55
C ILE A 176 20.42 56.11 -70.08
N TYR A 177 19.27 56.42 -70.67
CA TYR A 177 19.13 56.58 -72.12
C TYR A 177 18.88 58.04 -72.49
N ASP A 178 19.37 58.47 -73.66
CA ASP A 178 19.02 59.77 -74.24
C ASP A 178 17.60 59.77 -74.82
N THR A 179 17.14 60.94 -75.30
CA THR A 179 15.82 61.10 -75.93
C THR A 179 15.69 60.32 -77.25
N ARG A 180 16.80 59.81 -77.80
CA ARG A 180 16.85 58.96 -78.99
C ARG A 180 16.96 57.46 -78.64
N GLY A 181 16.96 57.11 -77.35
CA GLY A 181 17.09 55.73 -76.87
C GLY A 181 18.53 55.18 -76.83
N THR A 182 19.54 56.03 -77.00
CA THR A 182 20.97 55.65 -76.95
C THR A 182 21.43 55.60 -75.49
N LEU A 183 22.16 54.57 -75.11
CA LEU A 183 22.73 54.45 -73.76
C LEU A 183 23.78 55.54 -73.52
N VAL A 184 23.51 56.43 -72.56
CA VAL A 184 24.41 57.53 -72.15
C VAL A 184 25.35 57.09 -71.03
N GLY A 185 24.93 56.14 -70.21
CA GLY A 185 25.71 55.60 -69.09
C GLY A 185 24.84 54.86 -68.10
N VAL A 186 25.36 54.62 -66.90
CA VAL A 186 24.69 53.90 -65.83
C VAL A 186 24.76 54.74 -64.56
N ILE A 187 23.62 54.88 -63.87
CA ILE A 187 23.60 55.35 -62.48
C ILE A 187 23.68 54.14 -61.54
N GLY A 188 24.61 54.20 -60.59
CA GLY A 188 24.77 53.21 -59.54
C GLY A 188 24.56 53.85 -58.17
N VAL A 189 23.89 53.12 -57.27
CA VAL A 189 23.62 53.52 -55.91
C VAL A 189 24.05 52.41 -54.97
N HIS A 190 24.84 52.75 -53.95
CA HIS A 190 25.20 51.88 -52.84
C HIS A 190 24.36 52.24 -51.62
N LEU A 191 23.65 51.27 -51.05
CA LEU A 191 22.81 51.45 -49.86
C LEU A 191 23.49 50.91 -48.61
N TYR A 192 23.37 51.62 -47.48
CA TYR A 192 23.84 51.09 -46.20
C TYR A 192 22.98 49.91 -45.75
N TRP A 193 23.57 48.77 -45.35
CA TRP A 193 22.82 47.65 -44.78
C TRP A 193 22.14 47.94 -43.43
N SER A 194 22.47 49.07 -42.80
CA SER A 194 21.94 49.43 -41.48
C SER A 194 20.43 49.57 -41.42
N TRP A 195 19.74 49.81 -42.53
CA TRP A 195 18.27 49.87 -42.54
C TRP A 195 17.65 48.50 -42.23
N ALA A 196 18.21 47.41 -42.76
CA ALA A 196 17.77 46.05 -42.48
C ALA A 196 17.98 45.70 -40.99
N GLU A 197 19.10 46.14 -40.40
CA GLU A 197 19.35 45.97 -38.96
C GLU A 197 18.38 46.78 -38.09
N GLN A 198 18.02 47.99 -38.49
CA GLN A 198 16.98 48.77 -37.80
C GLN A 198 15.61 48.09 -37.88
N MET A 199 15.27 47.55 -39.04
CA MET A 199 14.04 46.77 -39.24
C MET A 199 14.02 45.53 -38.35
N ARG A 200 15.12 44.77 -38.31
CA ARG A 200 15.30 43.61 -37.43
C ARG A 200 15.02 43.97 -35.97
N LYS A 201 15.65 45.04 -35.47
CA LYS A 201 15.45 45.54 -34.10
C LYS A 201 14.01 45.97 -33.83
N ALA A 202 13.34 46.57 -34.82
CA ALA A 202 11.94 47.00 -34.70
C ALA A 202 10.95 45.82 -34.65
N LEU A 203 11.27 44.70 -35.30
CA LEU A 203 10.47 43.47 -35.23
C LEU A 203 10.74 42.68 -33.94
N LEU A 204 11.96 42.75 -33.39
CA LEU A 204 12.39 42.06 -32.16
C LEU A 204 11.99 42.75 -30.85
N VAL A 205 10.95 43.59 -30.83
CA VAL A 205 10.54 44.29 -29.60
C VAL A 205 9.86 43.31 -28.62
N PRO A 206 10.24 43.27 -27.32
CA PRO A 206 9.84 42.21 -26.37
C PRO A 206 8.33 41.96 -26.21
N GLN A 207 7.48 42.94 -26.53
CA GLN A 207 6.02 42.78 -26.44
C GLN A 207 5.42 41.98 -27.61
N ARG A 208 6.18 41.77 -28.69
CA ARG A 208 5.73 41.11 -29.92
C ARG A 208 6.31 39.71 -30.12
N ILE A 209 7.38 39.37 -29.39
CA ILE A 209 8.16 38.16 -29.63
C ILE A 209 8.47 37.41 -28.34
N PHE A 210 8.81 36.13 -28.46
CA PHE A 210 9.32 35.37 -27.31
C PHE A 210 10.69 35.91 -26.91
N PRO A 211 11.01 36.01 -25.61
CA PRO A 211 12.35 36.36 -25.17
C PRO A 211 13.40 35.46 -25.83
N GLY A 212 14.54 36.02 -26.22
CA GLY A 212 15.60 35.26 -26.92
C GLY A 212 15.27 34.83 -28.36
N THR A 213 14.16 35.32 -28.94
CA THR A 213 13.93 35.19 -30.39
C THR A 213 14.92 36.07 -31.15
N ASP A 214 15.46 35.54 -32.22
CA ASP A 214 16.29 36.29 -33.16
C ASP A 214 15.76 36.14 -34.59
N ILE A 215 16.13 37.09 -35.45
CA ILE A 215 15.82 37.08 -36.87
C ILE A 215 17.16 37.06 -37.61
N ARG A 216 17.36 36.05 -38.46
CA ARG A 216 18.51 35.95 -39.35
C ARG A 216 18.07 36.12 -40.79
N VAL A 217 18.78 36.93 -41.56
CA VAL A 217 18.59 37.04 -43.00
C VAL A 217 19.77 36.37 -43.67
N LEU A 218 19.52 35.50 -44.65
CA LEU A 218 20.51 34.75 -45.39
C LEU A 218 20.46 35.10 -46.86
N ASP A 219 21.60 34.97 -47.53
CA ASP A 219 21.71 35.14 -48.98
C ASP A 219 21.08 33.98 -49.75
N GLY A 220 21.10 34.06 -51.08
CA GLY A 220 20.60 33.01 -51.96
C GLY A 220 21.32 31.66 -51.83
N THR A 221 22.49 31.63 -51.19
CA THR A 221 23.30 30.42 -50.92
C THR A 221 23.10 29.84 -49.52
N GLY A 222 22.39 30.54 -48.64
CA GLY A 222 22.18 30.13 -47.24
C GLY A 222 23.26 30.62 -46.28
N ARG A 223 24.01 31.68 -46.60
CA ARG A 223 24.95 32.33 -45.66
C ARG A 223 24.30 33.49 -44.94
N VAL A 224 24.61 33.67 -43.66
CA VAL A 224 24.03 34.74 -42.83
C VAL A 224 24.51 36.12 -43.27
N LEU A 225 23.58 36.97 -43.69
CA LEU A 225 23.77 38.39 -44.03
C LEU A 225 23.44 39.34 -42.85
N LEU A 226 22.47 38.96 -42.02
CA LEU A 226 21.98 39.74 -40.88
C LEU A 226 21.69 38.84 -39.69
N GLY A 227 22.02 39.30 -38.49
CA GLY A 227 21.89 38.54 -37.25
C GLY A 227 23.25 38.16 -36.67
N PRO A 228 23.29 37.29 -35.64
CA PRO A 228 24.53 36.78 -35.07
C PRO A 228 25.26 35.85 -36.05
N ASN A 229 26.56 35.67 -35.84
CA ASN A 229 27.43 34.81 -36.65
C ASN A 229 27.37 35.11 -38.16
N ILE A 230 27.51 36.39 -38.51
CA ILE A 230 27.46 36.83 -39.90
C ILE A 230 28.51 36.10 -40.76
N GLY A 231 28.09 35.55 -41.90
CA GLY A 231 28.93 34.77 -42.83
C GLY A 231 28.90 33.25 -42.62
N GLU A 232 28.33 32.79 -41.51
CA GLU A 232 28.09 31.36 -41.24
C GLU A 232 27.16 30.77 -42.31
N ALA A 233 27.47 29.56 -42.79
CA ALA A 233 26.63 28.83 -43.74
C ALA A 233 25.62 27.96 -42.98
N MET A 234 24.33 28.20 -43.20
CA MET A 234 23.22 27.47 -42.57
C MET A 234 22.41 26.65 -43.59
N ASP A 235 22.96 26.44 -44.78
CA ASP A 235 22.38 25.66 -45.88
C ASP A 235 22.05 24.21 -45.47
N HIS A 236 22.78 23.64 -44.52
CA HIS A 236 22.52 22.32 -43.98
C HIS A 236 21.17 22.20 -43.22
N LEU A 237 20.58 23.32 -42.77
CA LEU A 237 19.31 23.31 -42.07
C LEU A 237 18.16 23.09 -43.04
N PRO A 238 17.31 22.06 -42.85
CA PRO A 238 16.24 21.83 -43.80
C PRO A 238 15.17 22.95 -43.82
N ALA A 239 15.12 23.85 -42.83
CA ALA A 239 14.30 25.07 -42.85
C ALA A 239 14.82 26.06 -43.91
N VAL A 240 16.14 26.18 -44.05
CA VAL A 240 16.76 26.96 -45.13
C VAL A 240 16.48 26.30 -46.47
N GLN A 241 16.54 24.96 -46.56
CA GLN A 241 16.19 24.24 -47.78
C GLN A 241 14.71 24.38 -48.17
N ALA A 242 13.80 24.42 -47.21
CA ALA A 242 12.39 24.68 -47.44
C ALA A 242 12.17 26.12 -47.94
N ALA A 243 12.78 27.11 -47.28
CA ALA A 243 12.77 28.49 -47.73
C ALA A 243 13.35 28.63 -49.16
N LEU A 244 14.44 27.91 -49.49
CA LEU A 244 15.03 27.89 -50.83
C LEU A 244 14.06 27.36 -51.91
N ARG A 245 13.12 26.49 -51.54
CA ARG A 245 12.03 26.02 -52.43
C ARG A 245 10.84 26.98 -52.50
N GLY A 246 10.89 28.11 -51.79
CA GLY A 246 9.80 29.08 -51.70
C GLY A 246 8.67 28.63 -50.75
N GLU A 247 8.94 27.69 -49.85
CA GLU A 247 7.99 27.29 -48.81
C GLU A 247 8.05 28.25 -47.63
N THR A 248 6.91 28.50 -47.00
CA THR A 248 6.78 29.27 -45.76
C THR A 248 6.28 28.33 -44.67
N GLY A 249 6.88 28.40 -43.48
CA GLY A 249 6.43 27.57 -42.37
C GLY A 249 7.29 27.71 -41.12
N ALA A 250 7.11 26.76 -40.21
CA ALA A 250 7.95 26.65 -39.03
C ALA A 250 8.22 25.20 -38.70
N ARG A 251 9.41 24.94 -38.14
CA ARG A 251 9.82 23.60 -37.78
C ARG A 251 10.91 23.59 -36.73
N ARG A 252 11.01 22.46 -36.05
CA ARG A 252 12.07 22.19 -35.10
C ARG A 252 13.36 21.85 -35.83
N GLU A 253 14.46 22.41 -35.35
CA GLU A 253 15.80 22.24 -35.87
C GLU A 253 16.82 22.17 -34.75
N THR A 254 17.86 21.37 -34.94
CA THR A 254 18.99 21.34 -34.01
C THR A 254 20.10 22.23 -34.57
N VAL A 255 20.48 23.27 -33.83
CA VAL A 255 21.55 24.22 -34.20
C VAL A 255 22.56 24.24 -33.05
N GLU A 256 23.83 23.96 -33.36
CA GLU A 256 24.92 23.89 -32.37
C GLU A 256 24.61 22.99 -31.16
N SER A 257 23.98 21.83 -31.39
CA SER A 257 23.54 20.87 -30.35
C SER A 257 22.40 21.35 -29.44
N SER A 258 21.80 22.50 -29.72
CA SER A 258 20.61 23.01 -29.03
C SER A 258 19.39 22.86 -29.92
N GLU A 259 18.22 22.60 -29.32
CA GLU A 259 16.96 22.53 -30.06
C GLU A 259 16.34 23.92 -30.19
N TRP A 260 16.03 24.29 -31.43
CA TRP A 260 15.42 25.57 -31.80
C TRP A 260 14.11 25.33 -32.54
N LEU A 261 13.15 26.22 -32.33
CA LEU A 261 12.01 26.34 -33.21
C LEU A 261 12.29 27.46 -34.21
N VAL A 262 12.24 27.13 -35.50
CA VAL A 262 12.65 27.99 -36.61
C VAL A 262 11.46 28.24 -37.52
N GLY A 263 10.97 29.48 -37.53
CA GLY A 263 10.10 29.99 -38.59
C GLY A 263 10.94 30.41 -39.78
N TYR A 264 10.44 30.19 -40.99
CA TYR A 264 11.17 30.50 -42.21
C TYR A 264 10.25 31.05 -43.30
N ASP A 265 10.80 31.97 -44.09
CA ASP A 265 10.20 32.48 -45.32
C ASP A 265 11.27 33.01 -46.29
N SER A 266 10.87 33.34 -47.51
CA SER A 266 11.78 33.83 -48.56
C SER A 266 11.32 35.15 -49.17
N ALA A 267 12.27 36.08 -49.30
CA ALA A 267 12.10 37.33 -50.03
C ALA A 267 12.39 37.09 -51.52
N ASN A 268 11.33 36.96 -52.30
CA ASN A 268 11.35 36.55 -53.71
C ASN A 268 11.05 37.72 -54.68
N GLY A 269 10.99 38.95 -54.17
CA GLY A 269 10.72 40.15 -54.95
C GLY A 269 9.31 40.71 -54.75
N TYR A 270 9.11 41.94 -55.22
CA TYR A 270 7.84 42.65 -55.12
C TYR A 270 7.58 43.48 -56.37
N ARG A 271 6.45 43.24 -57.04
CA ARG A 271 6.08 43.88 -58.32
C ARG A 271 7.19 43.75 -59.37
N ASP A 272 7.76 44.86 -59.84
CA ASP A 272 8.78 44.89 -60.89
C ASP A 272 10.20 44.59 -60.37
N TYR A 273 10.39 44.49 -59.05
CA TYR A 273 11.66 44.10 -58.45
C TYR A 273 11.76 42.57 -58.38
N PRO A 274 12.76 41.94 -59.01
CA PRO A 274 12.87 40.48 -59.16
C PRO A 274 13.26 39.74 -57.87
N GLY A 275 13.57 40.45 -56.78
CA GLY A 275 14.08 39.83 -55.56
C GLY A 275 15.57 39.52 -55.62
N LEU A 276 16.22 39.47 -54.46
CA LEU A 276 17.61 39.03 -54.31
C LEU A 276 17.71 37.57 -53.86
N GLY A 277 16.57 36.91 -53.63
CA GLY A 277 16.54 35.56 -53.10
C GLY A 277 17.10 35.51 -51.68
N TRP A 278 16.71 36.47 -50.83
CA TRP A 278 17.03 36.38 -49.41
C TRP A 278 16.11 35.39 -48.71
N ARG A 279 16.60 34.80 -47.63
CA ARG A 279 15.84 33.88 -46.79
C ARG A 279 15.81 34.45 -45.39
N VAL A 280 14.65 34.45 -44.76
CA VAL A 280 14.51 34.96 -43.40
C VAL A 280 14.20 33.79 -42.49
N LEU A 281 15.00 33.64 -41.45
CA LEU A 281 14.76 32.70 -40.37
C LEU A 281 14.43 33.48 -39.10
N THR A 282 13.43 33.01 -38.36
CA THR A 282 13.13 33.48 -37.02
C THR A 282 13.30 32.32 -36.07
N MET A 283 14.16 32.48 -35.08
CA MET A 283 14.67 31.36 -34.29
C MET A 283 14.49 31.66 -32.81
N THR A 284 13.87 30.74 -32.08
CA THR A 284 13.75 30.81 -30.62
C THR A 284 14.23 29.50 -30.00
N PRO A 285 15.05 29.53 -28.93
CA PRO A 285 15.44 28.32 -28.21
C PRO A 285 14.22 27.60 -27.64
N MET A 286 14.15 26.27 -27.76
CA MET A 286 13.02 25.52 -27.22
C MET A 286 12.87 25.69 -25.70
N GLU A 287 13.97 25.85 -24.96
CA GLU A 287 13.91 26.07 -23.51
C GLU A 287 13.09 27.32 -23.15
N ILE A 288 13.23 28.39 -23.94
CA ILE A 288 12.50 29.63 -23.72
C ILE A 288 11.08 29.53 -24.29
N ALA A 289 10.90 28.90 -25.45
CA ALA A 289 9.59 28.67 -26.05
C ALA A 289 8.65 27.88 -25.12
N TYR A 290 9.19 26.93 -24.34
CA TYR A 290 8.44 26.08 -23.40
C TYR A 290 8.46 26.57 -21.94
N ALA A 291 9.16 27.66 -21.63
CA ALA A 291 9.20 28.22 -20.28
C ALA A 291 7.80 28.48 -19.68
N PRO A 292 6.81 29.02 -20.43
CA PRO A 292 5.45 29.21 -19.91
C PRO A 292 4.76 27.90 -19.48
N ILE A 293 5.08 26.76 -20.12
CA ILE A 293 4.53 25.46 -19.71
C ILE A 293 5.11 25.06 -18.36
N ARG A 294 6.42 25.19 -18.16
CA ARG A 294 7.07 24.84 -16.89
C ARG A 294 6.53 25.66 -15.71
N GLU A 295 6.20 26.92 -15.93
CA GLU A 295 5.55 27.76 -14.90
C GLU A 295 4.15 27.23 -14.53
N ILE A 296 3.36 26.83 -15.52
CA ILE A 296 2.03 26.23 -15.30
C ILE A 296 2.15 24.88 -14.59
N GLU A 297 3.12 24.04 -14.98
CA GLU A 297 3.40 22.76 -14.32
C GLU A 297 3.71 22.94 -12.83
N GLY A 298 4.59 23.90 -12.48
CA GLY A 298 4.92 24.21 -11.09
C GLY A 298 3.70 24.65 -10.28
N GLY A 299 2.85 25.50 -10.86
CA GLY A 299 1.59 25.91 -10.24
C GLY A 299 0.61 24.75 -10.02
N LEU A 300 0.49 23.84 -11.00
CA LEU A 300 -0.37 22.66 -10.89
C LEU A 300 0.14 21.65 -9.85
N LEU A 301 1.46 21.44 -9.76
CA LEU A 301 2.07 20.59 -8.73
C LEU A 301 1.82 21.15 -7.33
N LEU A 302 1.92 22.47 -7.16
CA LEU A 302 1.62 23.12 -5.89
C LEU A 302 0.14 22.95 -5.51
N LEU A 303 -0.78 23.21 -6.46
CA LEU A 303 -2.21 23.01 -6.26
C LEU A 303 -2.55 21.54 -5.93
N GLY A 304 -1.94 20.59 -6.64
CA GLY A 304 -2.09 19.15 -6.39
C GLY A 304 -1.61 18.75 -4.99
N THR A 305 -0.47 19.31 -4.55
CA THR A 305 0.07 19.08 -3.20
C THR A 305 -0.84 19.66 -2.12
N ILE A 306 -1.34 20.89 -2.31
CA ILE A 306 -2.30 21.52 -1.39
C ILE A 306 -3.59 20.69 -1.32
N ALA A 307 -4.12 20.26 -2.47
CA ALA A 307 -5.30 19.40 -2.54
C ALA A 307 -5.07 18.05 -1.83
N ALA A 308 -3.89 17.46 -1.98
CA ALA A 308 -3.52 16.21 -1.31
C ALA A 308 -3.47 16.38 0.22
N LEU A 309 -2.90 17.49 0.72
CA LEU A 309 -2.88 17.81 2.16
C LEU A 309 -4.28 18.04 2.73
N ILE A 310 -5.11 18.83 2.03
CA ILE A 310 -6.50 19.09 2.45
C ILE A 310 -7.31 17.79 2.42
N GLY A 311 -7.23 17.02 1.33
CA GLY A 311 -7.91 15.74 1.19
C GLY A 311 -7.47 14.71 2.24
N SER A 312 -6.16 14.64 2.52
CA SER A 312 -5.59 13.82 3.60
C SER A 312 -6.12 14.23 4.97
N GLY A 313 -6.20 15.53 5.27
CA GLY A 313 -6.75 16.06 6.52
C GLY A 313 -8.23 15.72 6.69
N ILE A 314 -9.06 15.95 5.66
CA ILE A 314 -10.48 15.60 5.66
C ILE A 314 -10.66 14.08 5.84
N SER A 315 -9.91 13.28 5.08
CA SER A 315 -9.96 11.82 5.14
C SER A 315 -9.58 11.28 6.51
N TYR A 316 -8.55 11.87 7.15
CA TYR A 316 -8.18 11.54 8.53
C TYR A 316 -9.30 11.86 9.52
N LEU A 317 -9.93 13.03 9.42
CA LEU A 317 -11.02 13.44 10.30
C LEU A 317 -12.24 12.51 10.16
N VAL A 318 -12.62 12.17 8.93
CA VAL A 318 -13.72 11.23 8.65
C VAL A 318 -13.39 9.84 9.17
N ALA A 319 -12.22 9.30 8.83
CA ALA A 319 -11.80 7.97 9.28
C ALA A 319 -11.71 7.89 10.82
N ARG A 320 -11.22 8.93 11.48
CA ARG A 320 -11.20 9.02 12.95
C ARG A 320 -12.61 9.08 13.54
N ARG A 321 -13.54 9.85 12.94
CA ARG A 321 -14.94 9.88 13.37
C ARG A 321 -15.63 8.52 13.25
N LEU A 322 -15.29 7.72 12.24
CA LEU A 322 -15.85 6.39 12.03
C LEU A 322 -15.22 5.32 12.94
N THR A 323 -13.89 5.37 13.14
CA THR A 323 -13.16 4.32 13.86
C THR A 323 -13.22 4.49 15.38
N ALA A 324 -13.26 5.73 15.89
CA ALA A 324 -13.22 5.99 17.34
C ALA A 324 -14.37 5.33 18.14
N PRO A 325 -15.65 5.37 17.69
CA PRO A 325 -16.74 4.69 18.38
C PRO A 325 -16.57 3.16 18.43
N LEU A 326 -16.02 2.56 17.36
CA LEU A 326 -15.78 1.13 17.26
C LEU A 326 -14.69 0.67 18.23
N ASN A 327 -13.58 1.42 18.33
CA ASN A 327 -12.51 1.09 19.27
C ASN A 327 -12.98 1.17 20.73
N ARG A 328 -13.80 2.18 21.08
CA ARG A 328 -14.39 2.29 22.42
C ARG A 328 -15.28 1.09 22.75
N LEU A 329 -16.14 0.67 21.81
CA LEU A 329 -16.99 -0.51 21.99
C LEU A 329 -16.17 -1.80 22.13
N ALA A 330 -15.09 -1.94 21.36
CA ALA A 330 -14.21 -3.10 21.45
C ALA A 330 -13.43 -3.14 22.77
N GLU A 331 -12.99 -2.00 23.30
CA GLU A 331 -12.37 -1.90 24.62
C GLU A 331 -13.37 -2.19 25.74
N ASP A 332 -14.56 -1.61 25.69
CA ASP A 332 -15.61 -1.85 26.69
C ASP A 332 -15.99 -3.35 26.70
N ALA A 333 -16.11 -4.00 25.53
CA ALA A 333 -16.39 -5.44 25.44
C ALA A 333 -15.27 -6.32 26.04
N ARG A 334 -13.99 -5.96 25.84
CA ARG A 334 -12.85 -6.67 26.47
C ARG A 334 -12.88 -6.53 27.99
N ARG A 335 -13.12 -5.33 28.50
CA ARG A 335 -13.22 -5.09 29.95
C ARG A 335 -14.35 -5.89 30.59
N SER A 336 -15.48 -6.04 29.89
CA SER A 336 -16.59 -6.89 30.36
C SER A 336 -16.23 -8.37 30.47
N SER A 337 -15.32 -8.88 29.63
CA SER A 337 -14.81 -10.25 29.74
C SER A 337 -13.94 -10.46 30.97
N ASP A 338 -13.19 -9.45 31.39
CA ASP A 338 -12.28 -9.54 32.53
C ASP A 338 -12.97 -9.24 33.88
N ARG A 339 -14.05 -8.46 33.87
CA ARG A 339 -14.82 -8.07 35.08
C ARG A 339 -16.34 -8.00 34.79
N PRO A 340 -17.08 -9.10 34.95
CA PRO A 340 -18.51 -9.18 34.61
C PRO A 340 -19.39 -8.19 35.41
N GLU A 341 -19.02 -7.90 36.66
CA GLU A 341 -19.89 -7.18 37.62
C GLU A 341 -19.95 -5.66 37.43
N THR A 342 -19.12 -5.07 36.55
CA THR A 342 -19.00 -3.59 36.42
C THR A 342 -19.23 -3.05 35.01
N ALA A 343 -19.67 -3.90 34.09
CA ALA A 343 -19.69 -3.61 32.66
C ALA A 343 -20.89 -2.77 32.20
N PHE A 344 -20.81 -1.45 32.33
CA PHE A 344 -21.69 -0.54 31.59
C PHE A 344 -21.15 -0.28 30.17
N LEU A 345 -21.75 -0.92 29.17
CA LEU A 345 -21.47 -0.62 27.76
C LEU A 345 -22.02 0.79 27.43
N SER A 346 -21.12 1.77 27.30
CA SER A 346 -21.48 3.17 27.06
C SER A 346 -22.31 3.36 25.80
N ARG A 347 -23.34 4.23 25.82
CA ARG A 347 -24.14 4.58 24.65
C ARG A 347 -23.30 5.37 23.65
N SER A 348 -22.88 4.69 22.58
CA SER A 348 -22.12 5.28 21.47
C SER A 348 -23.04 6.06 20.54
N GLY A 349 -22.84 7.37 20.41
CA GLY A 349 -23.38 8.17 19.30
C GLY A 349 -22.54 7.99 18.04
N GLY A 350 -23.14 8.12 16.85
CA GLY A 350 -22.46 7.91 15.57
C GLY A 350 -23.43 7.82 14.39
N SER A 351 -22.95 7.32 13.24
CA SER A 351 -23.81 7.03 12.07
C SER A 351 -24.84 5.93 12.40
N ARG A 352 -25.89 5.81 11.59
CA ARG A 352 -26.97 4.83 11.80
C ARG A 352 -26.43 3.40 11.90
N GLU A 353 -25.43 3.08 11.09
CA GLU A 353 -24.76 1.77 11.02
C GLU A 353 -23.99 1.48 12.31
N VAL A 354 -23.22 2.46 12.81
CA VAL A 354 -22.44 2.33 14.05
C VAL A 354 -23.35 2.13 15.26
N VAL A 355 -24.47 2.87 15.31
CA VAL A 355 -25.47 2.70 16.38
C VAL A 355 -26.08 1.29 16.33
N ARG A 356 -26.48 0.81 15.14
CA ARG A 356 -27.06 -0.53 14.97
C ARG A 356 -26.10 -1.64 15.38
N LEU A 357 -24.83 -1.55 14.97
CA LEU A 357 -23.79 -2.51 15.37
C LEU A 357 -23.56 -2.49 16.89
N SER A 358 -23.51 -1.29 17.49
CA SER A 358 -23.35 -1.16 18.94
C SER A 358 -24.49 -1.85 19.71
N GLN A 359 -25.73 -1.73 19.24
CA GLN A 359 -26.88 -2.36 19.88
C GLN A 359 -26.81 -3.88 19.78
N ALA A 360 -26.47 -4.43 18.61
CA ALA A 360 -26.31 -5.86 18.42
C ALA A 360 -25.21 -6.44 19.33
N LEU A 361 -24.05 -5.77 19.41
CA LEU A 361 -22.94 -6.22 20.26
C LEU A 361 -23.32 -6.19 21.76
N ARG A 362 -24.02 -5.14 22.21
CA ARG A 362 -24.50 -5.06 23.61
C ARG A 362 -25.52 -6.15 23.95
N ALA A 363 -26.32 -6.60 22.99
CA ALA A 363 -27.26 -7.71 23.20
C ALA A 363 -26.52 -9.04 23.34
N LEU A 364 -25.49 -9.26 22.51
CA LEU A 364 -24.66 -10.47 22.57
C LEU A 364 -23.90 -10.57 23.89
N VAL A 365 -23.21 -9.51 24.32
CA VAL A 365 -22.44 -9.52 25.58
C VAL A 365 -23.33 -9.82 26.79
N ARG A 366 -24.53 -9.24 26.85
CA ARG A 366 -25.49 -9.52 27.93
C ARG A 366 -25.96 -10.98 27.94
N ARG A 367 -26.17 -11.57 26.78
CA ARG A 367 -26.60 -12.98 26.66
C ARG A 367 -25.50 -13.96 27.10
N ILE A 368 -24.24 -13.63 26.86
CA ILE A 368 -23.11 -14.45 27.33
C ILE A 368 -23.06 -14.45 28.86
N GLY A 369 -23.15 -13.28 29.49
CA GLY A 369 -23.12 -13.17 30.96
C GLY A 369 -24.24 -13.96 31.66
N THR A 370 -25.44 -14.05 31.07
CA THR A 370 -26.53 -14.85 31.66
C THR A 370 -26.26 -16.36 31.59
N TYR A 371 -25.61 -16.86 30.53
CA TYR A 371 -25.29 -18.29 30.42
C TYR A 371 -24.26 -18.76 31.45
N GLU A 372 -23.29 -17.91 31.79
CA GLU A 372 -22.28 -18.24 32.82
C GLU A 372 -22.93 -18.40 34.20
N GLN A 373 -23.95 -17.59 34.52
CA GLN A 373 -24.69 -17.68 35.78
C GLN A 373 -25.53 -18.95 35.87
N ASP A 374 -26.23 -19.32 34.79
CA ASP A 374 -27.06 -20.54 34.76
C ASP A 374 -26.22 -21.84 34.87
N LEU A 375 -25.00 -21.84 34.33
CA LEU A 375 -24.11 -23.00 34.43
C LEU A 375 -23.62 -23.21 35.87
N ALA A 376 -23.39 -22.12 36.61
CA ALA A 376 -22.93 -22.18 37.99
C ALA A 376 -23.99 -22.78 38.94
N THR A 377 -25.27 -22.47 38.73
CA THR A 377 -26.37 -23.01 39.55
C THR A 377 -26.56 -24.51 39.35
N VAL A 378 -26.55 -24.98 38.09
CA VAL A 378 -26.69 -26.41 37.77
C VAL A 378 -25.55 -27.26 38.36
N SER A 379 -24.32 -26.74 38.37
CA SER A 379 -23.18 -27.45 38.95
C SER A 379 -23.28 -27.63 40.47
N ALA A 380 -23.90 -26.68 41.17
CA ALA A 380 -24.09 -26.75 42.61
C ALA A 380 -25.13 -27.82 43.01
N GLU A 381 -26.23 -27.91 42.27
CA GLU A 381 -27.29 -28.91 42.49
C GLU A 381 -26.79 -30.34 42.29
N ALA A 382 -25.97 -30.57 41.25
CA ALA A 382 -25.40 -31.89 40.96
C ALA A 382 -24.50 -32.42 42.09
N SER A 383 -23.76 -31.53 42.76
CA SER A 383 -22.84 -31.91 43.84
C SER A 383 -23.59 -32.36 45.10
N ALA A 384 -24.67 -31.66 45.46
CA ALA A 384 -25.47 -32.00 46.64
C ALA A 384 -26.19 -33.36 46.51
N LEU A 385 -26.63 -33.72 45.30
CA LEU A 385 -27.31 -34.99 45.06
C LEU A 385 -26.37 -36.20 45.21
N ALA A 386 -25.10 -36.04 44.84
CA ALA A 386 -24.10 -37.11 44.96
C ALA A 386 -23.81 -37.49 46.42
N GLU A 387 -23.76 -36.52 47.32
CA GLU A 387 -23.51 -36.74 48.75
C GLU A 387 -24.64 -37.52 49.42
N HIS A 388 -25.90 -37.18 49.12
CA HIS A 388 -27.07 -37.80 49.71
C HIS A 388 -27.18 -39.31 49.41
N ASN A 389 -26.78 -39.72 48.20
CA ASN A 389 -26.81 -41.12 47.78
C ASN A 389 -25.79 -42.00 48.52
N SER A 390 -24.66 -41.45 48.98
CA SER A 390 -23.63 -42.22 49.68
C SER A 390 -24.10 -42.68 51.07
N VAL A 391 -24.78 -41.80 51.81
CA VAL A 391 -25.24 -42.08 53.19
C VAL A 391 -26.28 -43.19 53.23
N LEU A 392 -27.20 -43.22 52.27
CA LEU A 392 -28.26 -44.25 52.19
C LEU A 392 -27.70 -45.66 51.97
N LYS A 393 -26.56 -45.79 51.27
CA LYS A 393 -25.95 -47.09 50.97
C LYS A 393 -25.33 -47.75 52.21
N GLU A 394 -24.77 -46.96 53.13
CA GLU A 394 -24.10 -47.48 54.32
C GLU A 394 -25.10 -48.02 55.37
N MET A 395 -26.22 -47.32 55.58
CA MET A 395 -27.28 -47.76 56.50
C MET A 395 -27.93 -49.09 56.08
N ALA A 396 -27.84 -49.44 54.80
CA ALA A 396 -28.43 -50.64 54.24
C ALA A 396 -27.63 -51.94 54.52
N GLN A 397 -26.32 -51.85 54.76
CA GLN A 397 -25.40 -53.01 54.72
C GLN A 397 -24.94 -53.52 56.10
N THR A 398 -25.20 -52.79 57.18
CA THR A 398 -24.73 -53.11 58.53
C THR A 398 -25.85 -53.58 59.46
N ASP A 399 -25.53 -54.37 60.48
CA ASP A 399 -26.43 -54.71 61.58
C ASP A 399 -26.39 -53.58 62.62
N PRO A 400 -27.53 -52.95 62.97
CA PRO A 400 -27.55 -51.77 63.82
C PRO A 400 -27.12 -52.04 65.27
N LEU A 401 -27.21 -53.28 65.76
CA LEU A 401 -26.84 -53.62 67.14
C LEU A 401 -25.34 -53.84 67.31
N THR A 402 -24.70 -54.51 66.34
CA THR A 402 -23.30 -54.96 66.44
C THR A 402 -22.33 -54.17 65.58
N GLY A 403 -22.81 -53.42 64.59
CA GLY A 403 -21.98 -52.75 63.58
C GLY A 403 -21.27 -53.72 62.62
N LEU A 404 -21.53 -55.02 62.73
CA LEU A 404 -21.05 -56.03 61.78
C LEU A 404 -21.87 -55.96 60.48
N LEU A 405 -21.42 -56.68 59.45
CA LEU A 405 -22.23 -56.84 58.24
C LEU A 405 -23.53 -57.57 58.62
N ASN A 406 -24.66 -57.08 58.12
CA ASN A 406 -25.89 -57.86 58.13
C ASN A 406 -25.82 -58.92 57.01
N ARG A 407 -26.80 -59.82 56.95
CA ARG A 407 -26.83 -60.87 55.92
C ARG A 407 -26.68 -60.32 54.50
N ARG A 408 -27.35 -59.20 54.15
CA ARG A 408 -27.22 -58.56 52.84
C ARG A 408 -25.82 -58.00 52.62
N GLY A 409 -25.30 -57.22 53.56
CA GLY A 409 -23.96 -56.65 53.47
C GLY A 409 -22.86 -57.71 53.39
N PHE A 410 -23.05 -58.88 54.00
CA PHE A 410 -22.13 -60.00 53.88
C PHE A 410 -22.09 -60.56 52.46
N PHE A 411 -23.24 -60.86 51.85
CA PHE A 411 -23.27 -61.36 50.47
C PHE A 411 -22.75 -60.32 49.47
N GLU A 412 -23.11 -59.04 49.62
CA GLU A 412 -22.58 -57.97 48.77
C GLU A 412 -21.06 -57.80 48.93
N ALA A 413 -20.54 -57.90 50.16
CA ALA A 413 -19.10 -57.85 50.42
C ALA A 413 -18.37 -59.07 49.85
N VAL A 414 -19.00 -60.25 49.88
CA VAL A 414 -18.46 -61.45 49.25
C VAL A 414 -18.43 -61.29 47.73
N GLU A 415 -19.54 -60.85 47.13
CA GLU A 415 -19.67 -60.65 45.69
C GLU A 415 -18.60 -59.67 45.19
N ALA A 416 -18.47 -58.52 45.86
CA ALA A 416 -17.47 -57.51 45.51
C ALA A 416 -16.02 -57.99 45.66
N ARG A 417 -15.74 -58.91 46.60
CA ARG A 417 -14.35 -59.30 46.93
C ARG A 417 -13.90 -60.59 46.26
N PHE A 418 -14.80 -61.56 46.08
CA PHE A 418 -14.44 -62.96 45.79
C PHE A 418 -15.08 -63.54 44.53
N VAL A 419 -16.12 -62.93 43.93
CA VAL A 419 -16.67 -63.42 42.65
C VAL A 419 -15.62 -63.26 41.53
N GLY A 420 -15.35 -64.34 40.80
CA GLY A 420 -14.40 -64.36 39.68
C GLY A 420 -12.93 -64.60 40.05
N LYS A 421 -12.59 -64.91 41.31
CA LYS A 421 -11.21 -65.21 41.74
C LYS A 421 -11.08 -66.67 42.21
N PRO A 422 -10.15 -67.48 41.69
CA PRO A 422 -9.91 -68.83 42.21
C PRO A 422 -9.37 -68.74 43.64
N GLN A 423 -10.17 -69.17 44.61
CA GLN A 423 -9.77 -69.25 46.02
C GLN A 423 -9.38 -70.69 46.33
N THR A 424 -8.09 -70.92 46.53
CA THR A 424 -7.60 -72.11 47.22
C THR A 424 -7.62 -71.78 48.72
N ASP A 425 -8.19 -72.67 49.54
CA ASP A 425 -8.25 -72.53 51.01
C ASP A 425 -9.18 -71.43 51.56
N LEU A 426 -10.48 -71.49 51.28
CA LEU A 426 -11.52 -70.72 52.00
C LEU A 426 -12.11 -71.58 53.13
N SER A 427 -12.49 -70.96 54.24
CA SER A 427 -13.24 -71.61 55.32
C SER A 427 -14.39 -70.75 55.81
N VAL A 428 -15.52 -71.39 56.11
CA VAL A 428 -16.71 -70.78 56.69
C VAL A 428 -16.93 -71.33 58.09
N LEU A 429 -17.19 -70.42 59.03
CA LEU A 429 -17.54 -70.76 60.39
C LEU A 429 -18.95 -70.24 60.67
N VAL A 430 -19.80 -71.11 61.21
CA VAL A 430 -21.11 -70.72 61.76
C VAL A 430 -21.02 -70.90 63.27
N LEU A 431 -21.23 -69.80 63.98
CA LEU A 431 -21.11 -69.70 65.43
C LEU A 431 -22.47 -69.35 66.01
N ASP A 432 -22.82 -70.02 67.10
CA ASP A 432 -24.04 -69.76 67.85
C ASP A 432 -23.78 -69.81 69.36
N ILE A 433 -24.44 -68.90 70.08
CA ILE A 433 -24.28 -68.76 71.53
C ILE A 433 -25.08 -69.83 72.26
N ASP A 434 -24.39 -70.68 73.01
CA ASP A 434 -25.00 -71.81 73.69
C ASP A 434 -26.03 -71.37 74.72
N ARG A 435 -27.25 -71.91 74.62
CA ARG A 435 -28.36 -71.65 75.54
C ARG A 435 -28.73 -70.16 75.63
N PHE A 436 -28.55 -69.38 74.55
CA PHE A 436 -28.85 -67.95 74.54
C PHE A 436 -30.30 -67.62 74.93
N LYS A 437 -31.28 -68.42 74.51
CA LYS A 437 -32.66 -68.28 74.97
C LYS A 437 -32.78 -68.32 76.51
N ALA A 438 -32.05 -69.21 77.18
CA ALA A 438 -32.06 -69.25 78.64
C ALA A 438 -31.42 -68.00 79.28
N ILE A 439 -30.41 -67.40 78.61
CA ILE A 439 -29.83 -66.13 79.03
C ILE A 439 -30.88 -65.02 78.94
N ASN A 440 -31.63 -64.94 77.83
CA ASN A 440 -32.72 -63.99 77.67
C ASN A 440 -33.85 -64.23 78.67
N ASP A 441 -34.26 -65.48 78.86
CA ASP A 441 -35.36 -65.84 79.76
C ASP A 441 -35.00 -65.56 81.23
N THR A 442 -33.71 -65.65 81.60
CA THR A 442 -33.22 -65.43 82.98
C THR A 442 -32.86 -63.98 83.26
N HIS A 443 -32.24 -63.27 82.30
CA HIS A 443 -31.63 -61.96 82.50
C HIS A 443 -32.23 -60.83 81.65
N GLY A 444 -33.17 -61.15 80.76
CA GLY A 444 -33.83 -60.20 79.87
C GLY A 444 -33.06 -59.93 78.56
N HIS A 445 -33.79 -59.47 77.54
CA HIS A 445 -33.26 -59.25 76.19
C HIS A 445 -32.11 -58.23 76.12
N GLY A 446 -32.11 -57.18 76.95
CA GLY A 446 -31.01 -56.19 76.96
C GLY A 446 -29.68 -56.77 77.44
N VAL A 447 -29.71 -57.75 78.34
CA VAL A 447 -28.52 -58.51 78.73
C VAL A 447 -28.10 -59.44 77.58
N GLY A 448 -29.07 -60.04 76.88
CA GLY A 448 -28.83 -60.77 75.63
C GLY A 448 -28.12 -59.93 74.57
N ASP A 449 -28.58 -58.69 74.33
CA ASP A 449 -27.95 -57.75 73.40
C ASP A 449 -26.51 -57.42 73.80
N THR A 450 -26.26 -57.23 75.10
CA THR A 450 -24.91 -57.01 75.63
C THR A 450 -24.00 -58.22 75.36
N VAL A 451 -24.53 -59.44 75.52
CA VAL A 451 -23.84 -60.68 75.20
C VAL A 451 -23.55 -60.77 73.70
N ILE A 452 -24.53 -60.48 72.84
CA ILE A 452 -24.37 -60.44 71.37
C ILE A 452 -23.28 -59.44 70.98
N GLN A 453 -23.29 -58.22 71.51
CA GLN A 453 -22.29 -57.19 71.24
C GLN A 453 -20.89 -57.59 71.73
N ALA A 454 -20.79 -58.26 72.88
CA ALA A 454 -19.53 -58.78 73.38
C ALA A 454 -18.98 -59.90 72.48
N VAL A 455 -19.82 -60.86 72.07
CA VAL A 455 -19.44 -61.93 71.13
C VAL A 455 -19.06 -61.34 69.77
N ALA A 456 -19.83 -60.38 69.24
CA ALA A 456 -19.52 -59.68 68.00
C ALA A 456 -18.14 -59.00 68.04
N ARG A 457 -17.83 -58.28 69.13
CA ARG A 457 -16.52 -57.66 69.35
C ARG A 457 -15.41 -58.69 69.43
N LEU A 458 -15.61 -59.80 70.13
CA LEU A 458 -14.62 -60.88 70.22
C LEU A 458 -14.36 -61.53 68.85
N CYS A 459 -15.40 -61.80 68.08
CA CYS A 459 -15.28 -62.28 66.70
C CYS A 459 -14.47 -61.30 65.85
N ARG A 460 -14.81 -60.00 65.89
CA ARG A 460 -14.09 -58.97 65.12
C ARG A 460 -12.62 -58.82 65.54
N GLN A 461 -12.32 -58.89 66.84
CA GLN A 461 -10.96 -58.76 67.37
C GLN A 461 -10.07 -59.96 67.05
N GLN A 462 -10.64 -61.16 66.88
CA GLN A 462 -9.86 -62.34 66.49
C GLN A 462 -9.64 -62.42 64.98
N CYS A 463 -10.49 -61.77 64.17
CA CYS A 463 -10.38 -61.75 62.72
C CYS A 463 -9.29 -60.79 62.23
N ARG A 464 -8.62 -61.16 61.14
CA ARG A 464 -7.65 -60.29 60.46
C ARG A 464 -8.33 -59.37 59.45
N GLU A 465 -7.57 -58.39 58.97
CA GLU A 465 -7.97 -57.60 57.82
C GLU A 465 -8.17 -58.51 56.60
N GLY A 466 -9.37 -58.47 56.00
CA GLY A 466 -9.77 -59.35 54.90
C GLY A 466 -10.78 -60.43 55.28
N ASP A 467 -10.84 -60.84 56.55
CA ASP A 467 -11.90 -61.73 57.03
C ASP A 467 -13.24 -60.98 57.09
N LEU A 468 -14.34 -61.70 56.79
CA LEU A 468 -15.68 -61.14 56.94
C LEU A 468 -16.34 -61.71 58.18
N VAL A 469 -16.98 -60.84 58.96
CA VAL A 469 -17.75 -61.20 60.13
C VAL A 469 -19.12 -60.58 59.97
N ALA A 470 -20.16 -61.41 60.05
CA ALA A 470 -21.53 -60.99 59.91
C ALA A 470 -22.41 -61.61 60.98
N ARG A 471 -23.50 -60.90 61.30
CA ARG A 471 -24.58 -61.41 62.12
C ARG A 471 -25.74 -61.79 61.20
N PHE A 472 -26.06 -63.08 61.16
CA PHE A 472 -27.09 -63.62 60.26
C PHE A 472 -28.46 -63.73 60.94
N GLY A 473 -28.47 -63.95 62.25
CA GLY A 473 -29.67 -64.14 63.05
C GLY A 473 -29.57 -63.49 64.43
N GLY A 474 -30.48 -63.85 65.33
CA GLY A 474 -30.54 -63.31 66.69
C GLY A 474 -29.25 -63.55 67.47
N GLU A 475 -28.78 -64.80 67.50
CA GLU A 475 -27.59 -65.25 68.24
C GLU A 475 -26.54 -65.93 67.34
N GLU A 476 -26.72 -65.84 66.02
CA GLU A 476 -25.95 -66.55 65.01
C GLU A 476 -25.00 -65.62 64.24
N PHE A 477 -23.74 -66.02 64.17
CA PHE A 477 -22.67 -65.30 63.50
C PHE A 477 -22.04 -66.17 62.41
N VAL A 478 -21.71 -65.54 61.29
CA VAL A 478 -21.00 -66.18 60.19
C VAL A 478 -19.67 -65.47 59.99
N LEU A 479 -18.61 -66.27 59.94
CA LEU A 479 -17.28 -65.79 59.62
C LEU A 479 -16.82 -66.44 58.32
N LEU A 480 -16.25 -65.63 57.42
CA LEU A 480 -15.57 -66.09 56.23
C LEU A 480 -14.09 -65.79 56.38
N LEU A 481 -13.26 -66.83 56.27
CA LEU A 481 -11.81 -66.75 56.44
C LEU A 481 -11.11 -67.10 55.11
N PRO A 482 -10.81 -66.13 54.24
CA PRO A 482 -10.07 -66.35 52.99
C PRO A 482 -8.63 -66.77 53.27
N GLY A 483 -8.09 -67.74 52.54
CA GLY A 483 -6.72 -68.23 52.74
C GLY A 483 -6.50 -68.89 54.11
N CYS A 484 -7.52 -69.61 54.60
CA CYS A 484 -7.48 -70.37 55.84
C CYS A 484 -7.91 -71.81 55.55
N PRO A 485 -6.98 -72.77 55.46
CA PRO A 485 -7.30 -74.17 55.21
C PRO A 485 -7.93 -74.82 56.44
N GLY A 486 -8.65 -75.91 56.24
CA GLY A 486 -9.48 -76.56 57.26
C GLY A 486 -8.87 -76.78 58.63
N PRO A 487 -7.71 -77.44 58.76
CA PRO A 487 -7.07 -77.64 60.05
C PRO A 487 -6.77 -76.31 60.77
N ALA A 488 -6.39 -75.27 60.01
CA ALA A 488 -6.16 -73.94 60.56
C ALA A 488 -7.47 -73.23 60.98
N ALA A 489 -8.55 -73.43 60.21
CA ALA A 489 -9.88 -72.90 60.54
C ALA A 489 -10.47 -73.57 61.79
N VAL A 490 -10.30 -74.88 61.95
CA VAL A 490 -10.70 -75.61 63.17
C VAL A 490 -9.87 -75.14 64.37
N ALA A 491 -8.56 -74.95 64.21
CA ALA A 491 -7.71 -74.39 65.27
C ALA A 491 -8.11 -72.95 65.63
N PHE A 492 -8.45 -72.12 64.64
CA PHE A 492 -8.97 -70.76 64.85
C PHE A 492 -10.31 -70.77 65.60
N ALA A 493 -11.27 -71.59 65.15
CA ALA A 493 -12.54 -71.79 65.83
C ALA A 493 -12.32 -72.24 67.28
N GLY A 494 -11.38 -73.15 67.52
CA GLY A 494 -11.03 -73.63 68.87
C GLY A 494 -10.53 -72.51 69.78
N ARG A 495 -9.65 -71.64 69.26
CA ARG A 495 -9.18 -70.45 69.99
C ARG A 495 -10.29 -69.44 70.24
N LEU A 496 -11.12 -69.15 69.23
CA LEU A 496 -12.25 -68.22 69.36
C LEU A 496 -13.25 -68.72 70.42
N ARG A 497 -13.63 -70.00 70.35
CA ARG A 497 -14.49 -70.65 71.35
C ARG A 497 -13.91 -70.55 72.75
N GLN A 498 -12.63 -70.89 72.92
CA GLN A 498 -11.97 -70.84 74.23
C GLN A 498 -11.94 -69.40 74.76
N ARG A 499 -11.60 -68.42 73.92
CA ARG A 499 -11.57 -67.00 74.31
C ARG A 499 -12.94 -66.48 74.72
N ILE A 500 -14.01 -66.92 74.06
CA ILE A 500 -15.38 -66.58 74.46
C ILE A 500 -15.75 -67.25 75.80
N ALA A 501 -15.40 -68.52 75.98
CA ALA A 501 -15.67 -69.26 77.23
C ALA A 501 -14.93 -68.70 78.45
N ASP A 502 -13.70 -68.21 78.24
CA ASP A 502 -12.87 -67.62 79.30
C ASP A 502 -13.27 -66.18 79.63
N GLN A 503 -13.96 -65.49 78.71
CA GLN A 503 -14.43 -64.12 78.94
C GLN A 503 -15.64 -64.12 79.88
N ARG A 504 -15.54 -63.34 80.96
CA ARG A 504 -16.72 -62.88 81.71
C ARG A 504 -17.24 -61.61 81.04
N ILE A 505 -18.47 -61.67 80.56
CA ILE A 505 -19.13 -60.53 79.92
C ILE A 505 -19.76 -59.70 81.03
N GLU A 506 -19.28 -58.47 81.20
CA GLU A 506 -19.87 -57.50 82.12
C GLU A 506 -21.27 -57.14 81.63
N THR A 507 -22.28 -57.34 82.48
CA THR A 507 -23.68 -56.99 82.19
C THR A 507 -24.23 -56.12 83.32
N GLN A 508 -25.38 -55.49 83.10
CA GLN A 508 -26.02 -54.61 84.08
C GLN A 508 -26.46 -55.31 85.37
N THR A 509 -26.52 -56.65 85.40
CA THR A 509 -26.96 -57.43 86.56
C THR A 509 -25.80 -58.15 87.26
N SER A 510 -24.94 -58.84 86.51
CA SER A 510 -23.71 -59.50 87.01
C SER A 510 -22.82 -59.98 85.85
N PRO A 511 -21.53 -60.29 86.07
CA PRO A 511 -20.69 -60.89 85.03
C PRO A 511 -21.19 -62.28 84.64
N ILE A 512 -21.52 -62.49 83.36
CA ILE A 512 -22.04 -63.77 82.84
C ILE A 512 -20.94 -64.45 82.01
N GLY A 513 -20.73 -65.75 82.26
CA GLY A 513 -19.95 -66.61 81.38
C GLY A 513 -20.84 -67.23 80.31
N VAL A 514 -20.42 -67.15 79.05
CA VAL A 514 -21.14 -67.77 77.93
C VAL A 514 -20.21 -68.70 77.17
N THR A 515 -20.77 -69.77 76.61
CA THR A 515 -20.05 -70.64 75.69
C THR A 515 -20.67 -70.54 74.31
N VAL A 516 -19.90 -70.90 73.29
CA VAL A 516 -20.38 -70.97 71.91
C VAL A 516 -20.13 -72.36 71.38
N SER A 517 -21.04 -72.80 70.52
CA SER A 517 -20.79 -73.93 69.62
C SER A 517 -20.40 -73.36 68.26
N ILE A 518 -19.43 -73.99 67.58
CA ILE A 518 -18.95 -73.54 66.27
C ILE A 518 -18.92 -74.72 65.31
N GLY A 519 -19.56 -74.56 64.17
CA GLY A 519 -19.43 -75.46 63.04
C GLY A 519 -18.47 -74.89 62.00
N VAL A 520 -17.59 -75.73 61.47
CA VAL A 520 -16.58 -75.33 60.47
C VAL A 520 -16.76 -76.16 59.20
N ALA A 521 -16.73 -75.49 58.05
CA ALA A 521 -16.67 -76.09 56.71
C ALA A 521 -15.53 -75.45 55.89
N TRP A 522 -14.84 -76.25 55.08
CA TRP A 522 -13.70 -75.81 54.26
C TRP A 522 -13.50 -76.72 53.04
N GLY A 523 -12.63 -76.31 52.10
CA GLY A 523 -12.21 -77.17 50.98
C GLY A 523 -13.22 -77.21 49.83
N GLN A 524 -13.42 -78.38 49.20
CA GLN A 524 -14.35 -78.57 48.07
C GLN A 524 -15.81 -78.20 48.40
N ASP A 525 -16.14 -78.06 49.69
CA ASP A 525 -17.44 -77.60 50.16
C ASP A 525 -17.79 -76.17 49.74
N ILE A 526 -16.81 -75.36 49.33
CA ILE A 526 -16.98 -73.97 48.92
C ILE A 526 -17.02 -73.82 47.40
N SER A 527 -16.45 -74.78 46.65
CA SER A 527 -16.52 -74.79 45.18
C SER A 527 -17.93 -75.03 44.64
N GLU A 528 -18.84 -75.56 45.47
CA GLU A 528 -20.25 -75.78 45.14
C GLU A 528 -21.14 -74.55 45.46
N GLY A 529 -20.59 -73.55 46.16
CA GLY A 529 -21.23 -72.27 46.44
C GLY A 529 -21.19 -71.87 47.92
N LEU A 530 -21.12 -70.56 48.20
CA LEU A 530 -21.01 -70.04 49.57
C LEU A 530 -22.20 -70.44 50.45
N ASN A 531 -23.43 -70.48 49.92
CA ASN A 531 -24.61 -70.90 50.68
C ASN A 531 -24.47 -72.35 51.15
N GLU A 532 -24.00 -73.25 50.30
CA GLU A 532 -23.83 -74.65 50.67
C GLU A 532 -22.75 -74.84 51.73
N ALA A 533 -21.67 -74.05 51.67
CA ALA A 533 -20.62 -74.05 52.69
C ALA A 533 -21.16 -73.56 54.05
N ILE A 534 -21.99 -72.51 54.06
CA ILE A 534 -22.67 -72.04 55.27
C ILE A 534 -23.59 -73.13 55.82
N ASP A 535 -24.41 -73.78 54.98
CA ASP A 535 -25.31 -74.86 55.40
C ASP A 535 -24.55 -76.08 55.95
N ARG A 536 -23.37 -76.38 55.43
CA ARG A 536 -22.49 -77.46 55.93
C ARG A 536 -21.91 -77.11 57.30
N ALA A 537 -21.43 -75.88 57.46
CA ALA A 537 -20.96 -75.37 58.73
C ALA A 537 -22.10 -75.36 59.75
N ASP A 538 -23.32 -74.98 59.37
CA ASP A 538 -24.50 -75.04 60.24
C ASP A 538 -24.85 -76.47 60.68
N ARG A 539 -24.80 -77.45 59.77
CA ARG A 539 -24.94 -78.86 60.15
C ARG A 539 -23.86 -79.34 61.12
N ALA A 540 -22.64 -78.83 61.01
CA ALA A 540 -21.58 -79.11 61.97
C ALA A 540 -21.85 -78.44 63.33
N LEU A 541 -22.32 -77.21 63.32
CA LEU A 541 -22.78 -76.49 64.51
C LEU A 541 -23.90 -77.25 65.23
N TYR A 542 -24.87 -77.79 64.49
CA TYR A 542 -25.93 -78.62 65.06
C TYR A 542 -25.36 -79.85 65.79
N ARG A 543 -24.38 -80.54 65.20
CA ARG A 543 -23.68 -81.65 65.89
C ARG A 543 -22.98 -81.17 67.15
N ALA A 544 -22.36 -79.99 67.13
CA ALA A 544 -21.70 -79.43 68.31
C ALA A 544 -22.70 -79.21 69.45
N LYS A 545 -23.91 -78.71 69.12
CA LYS A 545 -25.00 -78.51 70.08
C LYS A 545 -25.52 -79.83 70.67
N VAL A 546 -25.64 -80.89 69.86
CA VAL A 546 -26.14 -82.21 70.31
C VAL A 546 -25.08 -82.95 71.12
N ASN A 547 -23.81 -82.87 70.74
CA ASN A 547 -22.69 -83.57 71.39
C ASN A 547 -22.26 -82.94 72.73
N GLY A 548 -23.07 -82.06 73.32
CA GLY A 548 -22.83 -81.47 74.64
C GLY A 548 -22.37 -80.02 74.63
N ARG A 549 -22.47 -79.29 73.51
CA ARG A 549 -22.16 -77.85 73.37
C ARG A 549 -20.70 -77.51 73.71
N ASN A 550 -20.38 -76.21 73.73
CA ASN A 550 -19.06 -75.65 73.99
C ASN A 550 -17.94 -76.38 73.25
N ARG A 551 -18.12 -76.58 71.94
CA ARG A 551 -17.16 -77.32 71.11
C ARG A 551 -17.16 -76.85 69.68
N VAL A 552 -16.10 -77.23 69.00
CA VAL A 552 -15.95 -77.08 67.56
C VAL A 552 -16.21 -78.43 66.94
N GLU A 553 -17.15 -78.49 66.00
CA GLU A 553 -17.37 -79.65 65.16
C GLU A 553 -17.04 -79.28 63.73
N ALA A 554 -16.38 -80.21 63.05
CA ALA A 554 -16.05 -80.12 61.65
C ALA A 554 -16.61 -81.34 60.93
N ARG A 555 -16.89 -81.23 59.64
CA ARG A 555 -17.02 -82.41 58.79
C ARG A 555 -15.73 -82.56 58.02
N LEU A 556 -15.06 -83.71 58.16
CA LEU A 556 -13.99 -84.06 57.22
C LEU A 556 -14.65 -84.33 55.86
N PRO A 557 -14.17 -83.72 54.76
CA PRO A 557 -14.64 -84.09 53.43
C PRO A 557 -14.35 -85.58 53.22
N SER A 558 -15.31 -86.34 52.68
CA SER A 558 -15.07 -87.73 52.29
C SER A 558 -13.88 -87.78 51.33
N PRO A 559 -12.94 -88.73 51.47
CA PRO A 559 -11.92 -88.92 50.45
C PRO A 559 -12.61 -89.19 49.12
N ALA A 560 -12.21 -88.43 48.09
CA ALA A 560 -12.65 -88.62 46.72
C ALA A 560 -12.34 -90.06 46.28
N ALA A 561 -13.32 -90.71 45.68
CA ALA A 561 -13.10 -91.90 44.86
C ALA A 561 -12.68 -91.46 43.45
#